data_AF-A0AAW1UTG1-F1
#
_entry.id   AF-A0AAW1UTG1-F1
#
_cell.length_a   1.000
_cell.length_b   1.000
_cell.length_c   1.000
_cell.angle_alpha   90.00
_cell.angle_beta   90.00
_cell.angle_gamma   90.00
#
_symmetry.space_group_name_H-M   'P 1'
#
loop_
_entity.id
_entity.type
_entity.pdbx_description
1 polymer ?
#
loop_
_entity_poly.entity_id
_entity_poly.type
_entity_poly.pdbx_seq_one_letter_code
_entity_poly.pdbx_strand_id
1 'polypeptide(L)'
;VYNIMSTLKLALEQRKTDCFFGFETRKMLHSLKLKSPTESDGIQKNLVLFIYKCLAHFNKWFDFDESNWLCEILGLNLKQEIQFDDCETILENLNLEAEINIDINDLYSEINIVNEIFLKVKDTKSFGNINASQKWQHISKHTDN
;
A
#
# COMPACT_ATOMS: atom_id res chain seq x y z
N VAL A 1 2.93 0.88 1.96
CA VAL A 1 1.99 0.38 2.99
C VAL A 1 0.57 0.81 2.70
N TYR A 2 0.33 2.09 2.42
CA TYR A 2 -0.99 2.63 2.05
C TYR A 2 -1.78 1.76 1.06
N ASN A 3 -1.24 1.51 -0.14
CA ASN A 3 -1.91 0.68 -1.14
C ASN A 3 -2.30 -0.72 -0.65
N ILE A 4 -1.47 -1.35 0.19
CA ILE A 4 -1.76 -2.69 0.74
C ILE A 4 -2.94 -2.61 1.71
N MET A 5 -2.95 -1.61 2.60
CA MET A 5 -4.03 -1.39 3.55
C MET A 5 -5.33 -1.05 2.82
N SER A 6 -5.30 -0.13 1.86
CA SER A 6 -6.47 0.27 1.06
C SER A 6 -7.04 -0.90 0.27
N THR A 7 -6.18 -1.71 -0.37
CA THR A 7 -6.60 -2.93 -1.06
C THR A 7 -7.27 -3.92 -0.11
N LEU A 8 -6.70 -4.13 1.07
CA LEU A 8 -7.26 -5.04 2.06
C LEU A 8 -8.61 -4.56 2.60
N LYS A 9 -8.74 -3.26 2.87
CA LYS A 9 -10.02 -2.62 3.28
C LYS A 9 -11.09 -2.85 2.21
N LEU A 10 -10.80 -2.53 0.95
CA LEU A 10 -11.73 -2.73 -0.18
C LEU A 10 -12.14 -4.20 -0.32
N ALA A 11 -11.18 -5.14 -0.22
CA ALA A 11 -11.47 -6.56 -0.29
C ALA A 11 -12.39 -7.04 0.84
N LEU A 12 -12.21 -6.52 2.06
CA LEU A 12 -13.07 -6.81 3.21
C LEU A 12 -14.47 -6.20 3.03
N GLU A 13 -14.57 -4.97 2.53
CA GLU A 13 -15.86 -4.32 2.22
C GLU A 13 -16.64 -5.11 1.17
N GLN A 14 -15.98 -5.53 0.10
CA GLN A 14 -16.60 -6.34 -0.95
C GLN A 14 -17.08 -7.69 -0.42
N ARG A 15 -16.24 -8.40 0.37
CA ARG A 15 -16.64 -9.67 0.99
C ARG A 15 -17.83 -9.53 1.93
N LYS A 16 -17.92 -8.42 2.67
CA LYS A 16 -19.07 -8.10 3.52
C LYS A 16 -20.34 -7.94 2.68
N THR A 17 -20.28 -7.15 1.61
CA THR A 17 -21.40 -6.91 0.70
C THR A 17 -21.87 -8.20 0.03
N ASP A 18 -20.93 -9.00 -0.47
CA ASP A 18 -21.22 -10.24 -1.20
C ASP A 18 -21.56 -11.42 -0.28
N CYS A 19 -21.42 -11.25 1.04
CA CYS A 19 -21.47 -12.33 2.02
C CYS A 19 -20.56 -13.51 1.61
N PHE A 20 -19.37 -13.22 1.11
CA PHE A 20 -18.43 -14.21 0.61
C PHE A 20 -17.23 -14.36 1.55
N PHE A 21 -17.10 -15.55 2.14
CA PHE A 21 -16.08 -15.86 3.16
C PHE A 21 -15.07 -16.91 2.70
N GLY A 22 -14.98 -17.13 1.38
CA GLY A 22 -14.18 -18.19 0.79
C GLY A 22 -15.02 -19.38 0.34
N PHE A 23 -14.44 -20.14 -0.60
CA PHE A 23 -15.14 -21.22 -1.29
C PHE A 23 -15.53 -22.37 -0.34
N GLU A 24 -14.61 -22.79 0.52
CA GLU A 24 -14.87 -23.88 1.47
C GLU A 24 -15.91 -23.49 2.53
N THR A 25 -15.85 -22.25 3.03
CA THR A 25 -16.88 -21.72 3.94
C THR A 25 -18.24 -21.66 3.26
N ARG A 26 -18.32 -21.24 1.99
CA ARG A 26 -19.57 -21.23 1.21
C ARG A 26 -20.15 -22.64 1.08
N LYS A 27 -19.33 -23.65 0.73
CA LYS A 27 -19.77 -25.05 0.67
C LYS A 27 -20.30 -25.54 2.01
N MET A 28 -19.58 -25.25 3.10
CA MET A 28 -19.95 -25.67 4.45
C MET A 28 -21.28 -25.03 4.87
N LEU A 29 -21.45 -23.72 4.65
CA LEU A 29 -22.69 -23.00 4.94
C LEU A 29 -23.88 -23.55 4.14
N HIS A 30 -23.68 -23.88 2.86
CA HIS A 30 -24.71 -24.48 2.02
C HIS A 30 -25.13 -25.86 2.53
N SER A 31 -24.15 -26.73 2.83
CA SER A 31 -24.41 -28.05 3.42
C SER A 31 -25.15 -27.95 4.77
N LEU A 32 -24.75 -26.99 5.61
CA LEU A 32 -25.38 -26.74 6.89
C LEU A 32 -26.80 -26.16 6.72
N LYS A 33 -27.02 -25.28 5.74
CA LYS A 33 -28.33 -24.67 5.47
C LYS A 33 -29.39 -25.73 5.16
N LEU A 34 -29.02 -26.82 4.50
CA LEU A 34 -29.91 -27.95 4.21
C LEU A 34 -30.32 -28.74 5.47
N LYS A 35 -29.47 -28.77 6.51
CA LYS A 35 -29.67 -29.54 7.73
C LYS A 35 -30.25 -28.72 8.88
N SER A 36 -29.76 -27.48 9.03
CA SER A 36 -30.03 -26.57 10.14
C SER A 36 -30.01 -25.13 9.62
N PRO A 37 -31.12 -24.64 9.03
CA PRO A 37 -31.17 -23.33 8.39
C PRO A 37 -30.83 -22.16 9.34
N THR A 38 -31.35 -22.21 10.57
CA THR A 38 -31.17 -21.17 11.60
C THR A 38 -29.71 -21.07 12.05
N GLU A 39 -29.03 -22.21 12.18
CA GLU A 39 -27.62 -22.25 12.57
C GLU A 39 -26.72 -21.71 11.47
N SER A 40 -26.97 -22.10 10.22
CA SER A 40 -26.25 -21.55 9.05
C SER A 40 -26.38 -20.02 8.97
N ASP A 41 -27.59 -19.49 9.18
CA ASP A 41 -27.82 -18.03 9.23
C ASP A 41 -27.10 -17.36 10.40
N GLY A 42 -27.07 -18.02 11.57
CA GLY A 42 -26.33 -17.54 12.74
C GLY A 42 -24.83 -17.45 12.48
N ILE A 43 -24.24 -18.47 11.87
CA ILE A 43 -22.82 -18.48 11.50
C ILE A 43 -22.53 -17.40 10.45
N GLN A 44 -23.36 -17.27 9.41
CA GLN A 44 -23.20 -16.24 8.41
C GLN A 44 -23.23 -14.84 9.03
N LYS A 45 -24.17 -14.56 9.95
CA LYS A 45 -24.22 -13.29 10.69
C LYS A 45 -22.95 -13.05 11.50
N ASN A 46 -22.42 -14.08 12.16
CA ASN A 46 -21.17 -13.97 12.92
C ASN A 46 -19.96 -13.66 12.02
N LEU A 47 -19.90 -14.25 10.82
CA LEU A 47 -18.84 -13.96 9.84
C LEU A 47 -18.93 -12.52 9.32
N VAL A 48 -20.13 -12.03 9.02
CA VAL A 48 -20.34 -10.61 8.66
C VAL A 48 -19.91 -9.69 9.81
N LEU A 49 -20.30 -10.03 11.05
CA LEU A 49 -19.92 -9.27 12.24
C LEU A 49 -18.40 -9.25 12.46
N PHE A 50 -17.71 -10.35 12.19
CA PHE A 50 -16.25 -10.41 12.23
C PHE A 50 -15.63 -9.42 11.23
N ILE A 51 -16.07 -9.43 9.96
CA ILE A 51 -15.58 -8.47 8.96
C ILE A 51 -15.88 -7.03 9.39
N TYR A 52 -17.07 -6.77 9.93
CA TYR A 52 -17.42 -5.44 10.44
C TYR A 52 -16.43 -4.97 11.52
N LYS A 53 -16.09 -5.84 12.47
CA LYS A 53 -15.09 -5.54 13.51
C LYS A 53 -13.69 -5.32 12.93
N CYS A 54 -13.27 -6.10 11.94
CA CYS A 54 -12.00 -5.88 11.24
C CYS A 54 -11.95 -4.50 10.56
N LEU A 55 -13.01 -4.12 9.83
CA LEU A 55 -13.10 -2.81 9.18
C LEU A 55 -13.11 -1.66 10.20
N ALA A 56 -13.85 -1.80 11.30
CA ALA A 56 -13.84 -0.81 12.38
C ALA A 56 -12.45 -0.66 13.01
N HIS A 57 -11.73 -1.77 13.19
CA HIS A 57 -10.35 -1.73 13.66
C HIS A 57 -9.44 -1.01 12.66
N PHE A 58 -9.57 -1.32 11.36
CA PHE A 58 -8.77 -0.70 10.31
C PHE A 58 -8.97 0.81 10.27
N ASN A 59 -10.23 1.26 10.20
CA ASN A 59 -10.56 2.69 10.17
C ASN A 59 -10.16 3.44 11.45
N LYS A 60 -9.93 2.73 12.57
CA LYS A 60 -9.45 3.34 13.81
C LYS A 60 -7.93 3.53 13.81
N TRP A 61 -7.19 2.59 13.24
CA TRP A 61 -5.74 2.51 13.39
C TRP A 61 -4.96 2.93 12.14
N PHE A 62 -5.62 3.00 11.00
CA PHE A 62 -5.00 3.42 9.75
C PHE A 62 -5.77 4.61 9.18
N ASP A 63 -5.04 5.66 8.85
CA ASP A 63 -5.58 6.80 8.15
C ASP A 63 -5.69 6.46 6.66
N PHE A 64 -6.92 6.41 6.14
CA PHE A 64 -7.18 6.14 4.72
C PHE A 64 -7.44 7.42 3.93
N ASP A 65 -7.19 8.59 4.52
CA ASP A 65 -7.24 9.85 3.79
C ASP A 65 -6.12 9.89 2.74
N GLU A 66 -6.40 10.55 1.62
CA GLU A 66 -5.41 10.75 0.56
C GLU A 66 -4.27 11.66 1.03
N SER A 67 -4.52 12.51 2.05
CA SER A 67 -3.48 13.31 2.71
C SER A 67 -2.58 12.52 3.67
N ASN A 68 -2.76 11.20 3.80
CA ASN A 68 -1.86 10.39 4.60
C ASN A 68 -0.46 10.42 3.98
N TRP A 69 0.58 10.71 4.79
CA TRP A 69 1.98 10.72 4.36
C TRP A 69 2.42 9.45 3.60
N LEU A 70 1.85 8.28 3.92
CA LEU A 70 2.13 7.03 3.22
C LEU A 70 1.60 7.01 1.77
N CYS A 71 0.60 7.82 1.46
CA CYS A 71 0.08 8.07 0.12
C CYS A 71 1.00 9.05 -0.62
N GLU A 72 1.39 10.15 0.03
CA GLU A 72 2.31 11.16 -0.52
C GLU A 72 3.64 10.53 -0.98
N ILE A 73 4.25 9.66 -0.18
CA ILE A 73 5.54 9.04 -0.53
C ILE A 73 5.44 7.92 -1.58
N LEU A 74 4.26 7.66 -2.17
CA LEU A 74 4.12 6.58 -3.14
C LEU A 74 4.97 6.79 -4.40
N GLY A 75 5.26 8.05 -4.76
CA GLY A 75 6.16 8.42 -5.86
C GLY A 75 7.57 7.86 -5.68
N LEU A 76 8.02 7.67 -4.44
CA LEU A 76 9.35 7.16 -4.10
C LEU A 76 9.49 5.62 -4.21
N ASN A 77 8.48 4.90 -4.71
CA ASN A 77 8.53 3.44 -4.84
C ASN A 77 9.37 2.91 -6.02
N LEU A 78 9.97 3.79 -6.84
CA LEU A 78 10.82 3.41 -7.98
C LEU A 78 10.13 2.38 -8.89
N LYS A 79 8.84 2.60 -9.14
CA LYS A 79 8.06 1.91 -10.19
C LYS A 79 8.17 2.63 -11.53
N GLN A 80 8.37 3.94 -11.45
CA GLN A 80 8.60 4.87 -12.53
C GLN A 80 9.67 5.86 -12.06
N GLU A 81 10.10 6.73 -12.97
CA GLU A 81 11.01 7.83 -12.66
C GLU A 81 10.37 8.77 -11.64
N ILE A 82 11.19 9.28 -10.73
CA ILE A 82 10.76 10.20 -9.69
C ILE A 82 10.63 11.59 -10.32
N GLN A 83 9.48 12.23 -10.15
CA GLN A 83 9.33 13.62 -10.56
C GLN A 83 9.82 14.54 -9.44
N PHE A 84 10.49 15.62 -9.81
CA PHE A 84 10.93 16.63 -8.85
C PHE A 84 9.74 17.22 -8.08
N ASP A 85 8.65 17.55 -8.79
CA ASP A 85 7.41 18.08 -8.20
C ASP A 85 6.81 17.14 -7.14
N ASP A 86 6.93 15.81 -7.32
CA ASP A 86 6.48 14.83 -6.32
C ASP A 86 7.32 14.95 -5.04
N CYS A 87 8.64 15.15 -5.15
CA CYS A 87 9.52 15.31 -4.01
C CYS A 87 9.31 16.65 -3.29
N GLU A 88 9.11 17.74 -4.03
CA GLU A 88 8.78 19.06 -3.48
C GLU A 88 7.46 18.99 -2.68
N THR A 89 6.42 18.38 -3.26
CA THR A 89 5.13 18.16 -2.58
C THR A 89 5.30 17.35 -1.28
N ILE A 90 6.14 16.31 -1.28
CA ILE A 90 6.42 15.52 -0.08
C ILE A 90 7.13 16.38 0.99
N LEU A 91 8.12 17.19 0.60
CA LEU A 91 8.83 18.06 1.53
C LEU A 91 7.90 19.06 2.19
N GLU A 92 7.02 19.70 1.41
CA GLU A 92 6.03 20.65 1.89
C GLU A 92 5.00 19.98 2.81
N ASN A 93 4.36 18.89 2.35
CA ASN A 93 3.27 18.22 3.07
C ASN A 93 3.75 17.57 4.38
N LEU A 94 5.02 17.13 4.43
CA LEU A 94 5.63 16.56 5.63
C LEU A 94 6.41 17.58 6.45
N ASN A 95 6.42 18.85 6.03
CA ASN A 95 7.13 19.96 6.68
C ASN A 95 8.62 19.63 6.95
N LEU A 96 9.26 18.93 6.01
CA LEU A 96 10.64 18.42 6.17
C LEU A 96 11.69 19.50 5.92
N GLU A 97 11.36 20.56 5.20
CA GLU A 97 12.29 21.67 4.95
C GLU A 97 12.76 22.31 6.27
N ALA A 98 11.82 22.50 7.20
CA ALA A 98 12.10 23.06 8.53
C ALA A 98 12.88 22.10 9.44
N GLU A 99 12.76 20.78 9.22
CA GLU A 99 13.42 19.77 10.06
C GLU A 99 14.79 19.33 9.54
N ILE A 100 14.98 19.32 8.22
CA ILE A 100 16.13 18.66 7.57
C ILE A 100 17.04 19.66 6.82
N ASN A 101 16.67 20.95 6.70
CA ASN A 101 17.47 21.98 6.01
C ASN A 101 18.00 21.48 4.65
N ILE A 102 17.09 20.96 3.82
CA ILE A 102 17.39 20.45 2.48
C ILE A 102 17.51 21.63 1.52
N ASP A 103 18.60 21.69 0.76
CA ASP A 103 18.72 22.64 -0.36
C ASP A 103 17.95 22.09 -1.57
N ILE A 104 16.99 22.87 -2.07
CA ILE A 104 16.11 22.49 -3.17
C ILE A 104 16.90 22.29 -4.49
N ASN A 105 17.96 23.06 -4.73
CA ASN A 105 18.78 22.92 -5.93
C ASN A 105 19.62 21.63 -5.90
N ASP A 106 20.13 21.29 -4.71
CA ASP A 106 20.84 20.03 -4.50
C ASP A 106 19.87 18.86 -4.69
N LEU A 107 18.65 18.94 -4.14
CA LEU A 107 17.62 17.91 -4.34
C LEU A 107 17.28 17.71 -5.82
N TYR A 108 17.11 18.80 -6.59
CA TYR A 108 16.86 18.71 -8.03
C TYR A 108 18.00 17.98 -8.75
N SER A 109 19.24 18.29 -8.40
CA SER A 109 20.43 17.65 -8.97
C SER A 109 20.50 16.16 -8.59
N GLU A 110 20.23 15.82 -7.34
CA GLU A 110 20.20 14.44 -6.84
C GLU A 110 19.13 13.59 -7.54
N ILE A 111 17.92 14.13 -7.72
CA ILE A 111 16.83 13.42 -8.40
C ILE A 111 17.20 13.08 -9.85
N ASN A 112 17.89 14.00 -10.55
CA ASN A 112 18.37 13.73 -11.91
C ASN A 112 19.38 12.57 -11.92
N ILE A 113 20.34 12.57 -11.00
CA ILE A 113 21.33 11.48 -10.86
C ILE A 113 20.63 10.14 -10.55
N VAL A 114 19.67 10.14 -9.63
CA VAL A 114 18.88 8.96 -9.27
C VAL A 114 18.12 8.43 -10.48
N ASN A 115 17.47 9.30 -11.26
CA ASN A 115 16.71 8.91 -12.45
C ASN A 115 17.63 8.35 -13.55
N GLU A 116 18.81 8.91 -13.77
CA GLU A 116 19.80 8.35 -14.71
C GLU A 116 20.22 6.93 -14.32
N ILE A 117 20.47 6.68 -13.03
CA ILE A 117 20.81 5.35 -12.53
C ILE A 117 19.60 4.42 -12.67
N PHE A 118 18.41 4.88 -12.28
CA PHE A 118 17.17 4.12 -12.40
C PHE A 118 16.94 3.65 -13.84
N LEU A 119 17.11 4.52 -14.83
CA LEU A 119 17.01 4.18 -16.25
C LEU A 119 17.95 3.06 -16.68
N LYS A 120 19.16 2.98 -16.11
CA LYS A 120 20.15 1.93 -16.42
C LYS A 120 19.79 0.58 -15.79
N VAL A 121 19.10 0.58 -14.65
CA VAL A 121 18.87 -0.64 -13.86
C VAL A 121 17.42 -1.15 -13.90
N LYS A 122 16.44 -0.33 -14.30
CA LYS A 122 15.00 -0.64 -14.22
C LYS A 122 14.60 -1.91 -14.97
N ASP A 123 15.24 -2.17 -16.12
CA ASP A 123 14.92 -3.31 -16.99
C ASP A 123 15.69 -4.59 -16.61
N THR A 124 16.53 -4.53 -15.57
CA THR A 124 17.24 -5.71 -15.09
C THR A 124 16.30 -6.63 -14.30
N LYS A 125 16.39 -7.94 -14.54
CA LYS A 125 15.56 -8.93 -13.82
C LYS A 125 15.76 -8.88 -12.30
N SER A 126 16.98 -8.53 -11.84
CA SER A 126 17.29 -8.36 -10.43
C SER A 126 16.52 -7.19 -9.81
N PHE A 127 16.40 -6.07 -10.53
CA PHE A 127 15.74 -4.87 -10.01
C PHE A 127 14.20 -4.99 -9.98
N GLY A 128 13.61 -5.70 -10.94
CA GLY A 128 12.16 -5.94 -10.98
C GLY A 128 11.63 -6.83 -9.85
N ASN A 129 12.45 -7.72 -9.30
CA ASN A 129 12.05 -8.73 -8.31
C ASN A 129 12.30 -8.33 -6.85
N ILE A 130 12.91 -7.18 -6.61
CA ILE A 130 13.26 -6.70 -5.27
C ILE A 130 12.28 -5.62 -4.78
N ASN A 131 12.18 -5.48 -3.46
CA ASN A 131 11.29 -4.49 -2.85
C ASN A 131 11.87 -3.06 -2.93
N ALA A 132 11.05 -2.05 -2.61
CA ALA A 132 11.45 -0.65 -2.70
C ALA A 132 12.73 -0.32 -1.89
N SER A 133 12.86 -0.85 -0.66
CA SER A 133 14.06 -0.62 0.16
C SER A 133 15.33 -1.17 -0.51
N GLN A 134 15.25 -2.38 -1.07
CA GLN A 134 16.35 -2.99 -1.80
C GLN A 134 16.67 -2.24 -3.11
N LYS A 135 15.66 -1.69 -3.80
CA LYS A 135 15.87 -0.85 -4.98
C LYS A 135 16.65 0.42 -4.64
N TRP A 136 16.27 1.10 -3.56
CA TRP A 136 17.00 2.27 -3.07
C TRP A 136 18.45 1.93 -2.71
N GLN A 137 18.68 0.83 -1.98
CA GLN A 137 20.04 0.35 -1.71
C GLN A 137 20.85 0.05 -2.98
N HIS A 138 20.20 -0.44 -4.03
CA HIS A 138 20.86 -0.70 -5.31
C HIS A 138 21.25 0.61 -6.00
N ILE A 139 20.35 1.60 -6.04
CA ILE A 139 20.63 2.92 -6.64
C ILE A 139 21.78 3.61 -5.89
N SER A 140 21.74 3.69 -4.55
CA SER A 140 22.78 4.37 -3.77
C SER A 140 24.18 3.81 -4.01
N LYS A 141 24.32 2.48 -4.16
CA LYS A 141 25.62 1.85 -4.49
C LYS A 141 26.20 2.26 -5.84
N HIS A 142 25.36 2.75 -6.76
CA HIS A 142 25.79 3.25 -8.07
C HIS A 142 26.05 4.75 -8.06
N THR A 143 25.62 5.46 -7.01
CA THR A 143 25.87 6.89 -6.81
C THR A 143 27.23 7.14 -6.16
N ASP A 144 27.77 6.19 -5.41
CA ASP A 144 29.07 6.26 -4.72
C ASP A 144 30.30 5.94 -5.62
N ASN A 145 30.10 5.68 -6.92
CA ASN A 145 31.17 5.36 -7.90
C ASN A 145 31.30 6.46 -8.96
#